data_AF-A0ABC9A6C2-F1
#
_entry.id   AF-A0ABC9A6C2-F1
#
_cell.length_a   1.000
_cell.length_b   1.000
_cell.length_c   1.000
_cell.angle_alpha   90.00
_cell.angle_beta   90.00
_cell.angle_gamma   90.00
#
_symmetry.space_group_name_H-M   'P 1'
#
loop_
_entity.id
_entity.type
_entity.pdbx_description
1 polymer ?
#
loop_
_entity_poly.entity_id
_entity_poly.type
_entity_poly.pdbx_seq_one_letter_code
_entity_poly.pdbx_strand_id
1 'polypeptide(L)'
;MAVPLPASFFWRPPGTISTDDTTPAAMRHGLDPGTLSVYENTVLGFLYAYLPKPPVSPASALSFAAATDDDGEGEGIDRISGLPDDILRRVVARLPAKDGARTAALSKRWRGLWRSAPLVLADTHFLPRGGAEGRPPRPGPTTRAVRRAVSAALHAHPGPFPFVSLSCGFMKAVDADRAVLARWFKYLATKGVEELVFVNRPSPLAGLRLPAALFSCACLRRLYLVAWRFVDTATLPRGASFPNLQELVLGAVALEDRDLEFLLAVSPVLEVLAVVGSVYTLNARLASQSLRCAQFCHVIHEEVAVVDALSLERLFFWRCLNQRRGGRVKIGYAPRLSILGYLQPGVHTLEIGNTVIKSGTRPSPKTTVPSVRMLALHLHFKVCSEVKMLSSFLKCFPNVETMYILKMPRCWRR
;
A
#
# COMPACT_ATOMS: atom_id res chain seq x y z
N MET A 1 -27.44 -13.61 -8.37
CA MET A 1 -27.01 -12.24 -8.74
C MET A 1 -25.62 -12.01 -8.16
N ALA A 2 -24.58 -12.17 -8.98
CA ALA A 2 -23.22 -11.84 -8.56
C ALA A 2 -23.04 -10.32 -8.75
N VAL A 3 -22.90 -9.58 -7.65
CA VAL A 3 -22.50 -8.17 -7.71
C VAL A 3 -21.12 -8.14 -8.37
N PRO A 4 -20.93 -7.47 -9.51
CA PRO A 4 -19.60 -7.31 -10.09
C PRO A 4 -18.81 -6.42 -9.13
N LEU A 5 -17.78 -7.00 -8.50
CA LEU A 5 -16.85 -6.24 -7.68
C LEU A 5 -16.18 -5.18 -8.57
N PRO A 6 -15.99 -3.94 -8.09
CA PRO A 6 -15.46 -2.86 -8.89
C PRO A 6 -14.06 -3.20 -9.43
N ALA A 7 -13.81 -2.78 -10.67
CA ALA A 7 -12.53 -2.91 -11.38
C ALA A 7 -11.33 -2.26 -10.66
N SER A 8 -11.55 -1.63 -9.50
CA SER A 8 -10.55 -1.02 -8.62
C SER A 8 -9.64 -2.02 -7.90
N PHE A 9 -10.01 -3.31 -7.84
CA PHE A 9 -9.19 -4.32 -7.13
C PHE A 9 -8.17 -5.05 -8.01
N PHE A 10 -8.00 -4.65 -9.27
CA PHE A 10 -6.75 -4.91 -9.96
C PHE A 10 -5.83 -3.74 -9.64
N TRP A 11 -4.76 -3.99 -8.88
CA TRP A 11 -3.51 -3.31 -9.18
C TRP A 11 -3.19 -3.73 -10.62
N ARG A 12 -3.71 -2.96 -11.59
CA ARG A 12 -3.44 -3.22 -13.01
C ARG A 12 -1.92 -3.31 -13.11
N PRO A 13 -1.37 -4.41 -13.64
CA PRO A 13 0.03 -4.40 -13.99
C PRO A 13 0.22 -3.17 -14.87
N PRO A 14 1.15 -2.26 -14.54
CA PRO A 14 1.24 -1.00 -15.25
C PRO A 14 1.48 -1.34 -16.71
N GLY A 15 0.62 -0.81 -17.59
CA GLY A 15 0.86 -0.88 -19.02
C GLY A 15 2.29 -0.41 -19.28
N THR A 16 3.00 -1.16 -20.13
CA THR A 16 4.38 -0.92 -20.58
C THR A 16 5.02 0.34 -19.99
N ILE A 17 5.60 0.22 -18.78
CA ILE A 17 6.60 1.19 -18.34
C ILE A 17 7.71 1.06 -19.38
N SER A 18 7.81 2.07 -20.24
CA SER A 18 8.81 2.17 -21.30
C SER A 18 10.17 1.83 -20.69
N THR A 19 10.84 0.84 -21.27
CA THR A 19 12.20 0.46 -20.92
C THR A 19 13.25 1.33 -21.62
N ASP A 20 12.83 2.36 -22.35
CA ASP A 20 13.75 3.33 -22.93
C ASP A 20 14.18 4.35 -21.87
N ASP A 21 15.45 4.19 -21.49
CA ASP A 21 16.41 5.17 -20.99
C ASP A 21 16.01 6.14 -19.86
N THR A 22 16.79 6.03 -18.78
CA THR A 22 16.85 6.92 -17.61
C THR A 22 15.57 7.00 -16.77
N THR A 23 15.56 6.26 -15.66
CA THR A 23 14.58 6.48 -14.58
C THR A 23 14.50 7.98 -14.25
N PRO A 24 13.35 8.66 -14.42
CA PRO A 24 13.27 10.10 -14.20
C PRO A 24 13.77 10.47 -12.81
N ALA A 25 14.56 11.54 -12.70
CA ALA A 25 15.02 12.09 -11.41
C ALA A 25 13.84 12.39 -10.44
N ALA A 26 12.62 12.54 -10.97
CA ALA A 26 11.37 12.68 -10.24
C ALA A 26 11.01 11.46 -9.36
N MET A 27 11.35 10.23 -9.76
CA MET A 27 11.06 9.01 -8.99
C MET A 27 12.02 8.76 -7.83
N ARG A 28 13.05 9.60 -7.65
CA ARG A 28 14.07 9.40 -6.62
C ARG A 28 13.73 10.07 -5.30
N HIS A 29 12.57 10.72 -5.17
CA HIS A 29 11.98 11.22 -3.91
C HIS A 29 12.95 11.97 -2.95
N GLY A 30 13.92 12.70 -3.50
CA GLY A 30 14.93 13.46 -2.74
C GLY A 30 16.19 12.68 -2.35
N LEU A 31 16.34 11.44 -2.80
CA LEU A 31 17.52 10.59 -2.62
C LEU A 31 18.56 10.83 -3.71
N ASP A 32 19.83 10.65 -3.35
CA ASP A 32 20.95 10.82 -4.27
C ASP A 32 21.08 9.60 -5.21
N PRO A 33 21.20 9.78 -6.54
CA PRO A 33 21.22 8.67 -7.50
C PRO A 33 22.34 7.64 -7.29
N GLY A 34 23.48 8.04 -6.71
CA GLY A 34 24.59 7.14 -6.44
C GLY A 34 24.36 6.19 -5.27
N THR A 35 23.28 6.38 -4.50
CA THR A 35 23.02 5.65 -3.25
C THR A 35 21.99 4.52 -3.36
N LEU A 36 21.25 4.43 -4.47
CA LEU A 36 20.21 3.41 -4.67
C LEU A 36 20.60 2.46 -5.80
N SER A 37 20.40 1.16 -5.57
CA SER A 37 20.45 0.18 -6.65
C SER A 37 19.30 0.39 -7.64
N VAL A 38 19.49 -0.07 -8.89
CA VAL A 38 18.46 -0.03 -9.95
C VAL A 38 17.16 -0.72 -9.50
N TYR A 39 17.30 -1.82 -8.75
CA TYR A 39 16.18 -2.57 -8.20
C TYR A 39 15.40 -1.75 -7.15
N GLU A 40 16.08 -1.16 -6.18
CA GLU A 40 15.45 -0.31 -5.15
C GLU A 40 14.72 0.87 -5.78
N ASN A 41 15.34 1.53 -6.77
CA ASN A 41 14.74 2.65 -7.46
C ASN A 41 13.47 2.24 -8.24
N THR A 42 13.48 1.07 -8.87
CA THR A 42 12.31 0.51 -9.59
C THR A 42 11.18 0.16 -8.64
N VAL A 43 11.49 -0.50 -7.51
CA VAL A 43 10.52 -0.88 -6.48
C VAL A 43 9.89 0.36 -5.86
N LEU A 44 10.69 1.36 -5.51
CA LEU A 44 10.18 2.62 -4.95
C LEU A 44 9.29 3.35 -5.95
N GLY A 45 9.72 3.50 -7.21
CA GLY A 45 8.91 4.11 -8.27
C GLY A 45 7.56 3.40 -8.45
N PHE A 46 7.57 2.07 -8.45
CA PHE A 46 6.35 1.27 -8.44
C PHE A 46 5.49 1.60 -7.21
N LEU A 47 6.03 1.48 -6.00
CA LEU A 47 5.30 1.70 -4.74
C LEU A 47 4.61 3.06 -4.68
N TYR A 48 5.31 4.15 -4.99
CA TYR A 48 4.75 5.50 -4.91
C TYR A 48 3.66 5.76 -5.95
N ALA A 49 3.70 5.10 -7.11
CA ALA A 49 2.67 5.25 -8.14
C ALA A 49 1.29 4.75 -7.69
N TYR A 50 1.22 3.90 -6.67
CA TYR A 50 -0.01 3.30 -6.19
C TYR A 50 -0.36 3.63 -4.74
N LEU A 51 0.42 4.49 -4.06
CA LEU A 51 -0.05 5.01 -2.79
C LEU A 51 -1.38 5.74 -3.01
N PRO A 52 -2.38 5.53 -2.13
CA PRO A 52 -3.67 6.16 -2.30
C PRO A 52 -3.50 7.67 -2.27
N LYS A 53 -4.14 8.35 -3.23
CA LYS A 53 -4.15 9.81 -3.26
C LYS A 53 -5.04 10.31 -2.12
N PRO A 54 -4.66 11.38 -1.41
CA PRO A 54 -5.52 11.99 -0.42
C PRO A 54 -6.89 12.32 -1.03
N PRO A 55 -8.02 12.10 -0.31
CA PRO A 55 -9.37 12.39 -0.81
C PRO A 55 -9.70 13.89 -0.88
N VAL A 56 -8.70 14.76 -0.74
CA VAL A 56 -8.80 16.22 -0.79
C VAL A 56 -7.69 16.77 -1.69
N SER A 57 -7.97 17.86 -2.40
CA SER A 57 -7.02 18.48 -3.33
C SER A 57 -6.45 19.78 -2.77
N PRO A 58 -5.13 20.01 -2.83
CA PRO A 58 -4.52 21.31 -2.52
C PRO A 58 -4.63 22.31 -3.69
N ALA A 59 -5.16 21.90 -4.85
CA ALA A 59 -5.20 22.70 -6.08
C ALA A 59 -6.18 23.88 -6.03
N SER A 60 -7.01 23.98 -4.98
CA SER A 60 -7.70 25.23 -4.68
C SER A 60 -6.69 26.20 -4.09
N ALA A 61 -5.97 26.90 -4.95
CA ALA A 61 -5.50 28.22 -4.58
C ALA A 61 -6.76 28.98 -4.17
N LEU A 62 -6.98 29.17 -2.88
CA LEU A 62 -7.83 30.25 -2.41
C LEU A 62 -7.17 31.51 -2.97
N SER A 63 -7.62 31.92 -4.15
CA SER A 63 -7.44 33.26 -4.63
C SER A 63 -8.10 34.11 -3.56
N PHE A 64 -7.32 34.55 -2.59
CA PHE A 64 -7.52 35.88 -2.04
C PHE A 64 -7.30 36.81 -3.24
N ALA A 65 -8.30 36.90 -4.12
CA ALA A 65 -8.60 38.17 -4.71
C ALA A 65 -8.95 39.00 -3.48
N ALA A 66 -7.93 39.72 -2.98
CA ALA A 66 -8.21 40.98 -2.32
C ALA A 66 -9.18 41.66 -3.28
N ALA A 67 -10.44 41.77 -2.87
CA ALA A 67 -11.37 42.65 -3.54
C ALA A 67 -10.63 43.97 -3.58
N THR A 68 -10.10 44.32 -4.74
CA THR A 68 -9.65 45.67 -5.00
C THR A 68 -10.88 46.51 -4.78
N ASP A 69 -10.79 47.44 -3.85
CA ASP A 69 -11.82 48.41 -3.52
C ASP A 69 -12.41 48.95 -4.83
N ASP A 70 -13.60 48.45 -5.19
CA ASP A 70 -14.45 49.04 -6.21
C ASP A 70 -15.55 49.73 -5.43
N ASP A 71 -15.47 51.06 -5.44
CA ASP A 71 -16.41 51.97 -4.82
C ASP A 71 -17.79 51.79 -5.48
N GLY A 72 -18.58 50.86 -4.95
CA GLY A 72 -19.94 50.61 -5.37
C GLY A 72 -20.73 49.94 -4.25
N GLU A 73 -21.71 50.66 -3.71
CA GLU A 73 -22.65 50.24 -2.66
C GLU A 73 -23.41 48.96 -3.06
N GLY A 74 -22.78 47.82 -2.82
CA GLY A 74 -23.38 46.50 -2.85
C GLY A 74 -22.80 45.73 -1.69
N GLU A 75 -23.39 45.88 -0.50
CA GLU A 75 -23.06 45.11 0.69
C GLU A 75 -22.92 43.62 0.30
N GLY A 76 -21.68 43.13 0.27
CA GLY A 76 -21.39 41.77 -0.14
C GLY A 76 -22.00 40.79 0.87
N ILE A 77 -23.26 40.40 0.65
CA ILE A 77 -24.02 39.55 1.57
C ILE A 77 -23.22 38.27 1.81
N ASP A 78 -22.80 38.04 3.05
CA ASP A 78 -22.11 36.81 3.47
C ASP A 78 -23.09 35.63 3.49
N ARG A 79 -23.31 35.06 2.31
CA ARG A 79 -24.17 33.88 2.11
C ARG A 79 -23.57 32.61 2.70
N ILE A 80 -22.25 32.56 2.93
CA ILE A 80 -21.58 31.38 3.48
C ILE A 80 -21.86 31.27 4.98
N SER A 81 -21.83 32.39 5.72
CA SER A 81 -22.24 32.40 7.12
C SER A 81 -23.73 32.09 7.30
N GLY A 82 -24.57 32.30 6.29
CA GLY A 82 -25.98 31.89 6.30
C GLY A 82 -26.22 30.37 6.19
N LEU A 83 -25.21 29.57 5.80
CA LEU A 83 -25.36 28.13 5.65
C LEU A 83 -25.48 27.41 7.00
N PRO A 84 -26.22 26.29 7.09
CA PRO A 84 -26.30 25.51 8.30
C PRO A 84 -24.96 24.79 8.62
N ASP A 85 -24.75 24.48 9.91
CA ASP A 85 -23.48 23.92 10.42
C ASP A 85 -23.09 22.58 9.79
N ASP A 86 -24.04 21.75 9.39
CA ASP A 86 -23.79 20.45 8.76
C ASP A 86 -23.20 20.61 7.35
N ILE A 87 -23.67 21.60 6.59
CA ILE A 87 -23.10 21.94 5.28
C ILE A 87 -21.69 22.51 5.47
N LEU A 88 -21.49 23.44 6.40
CA LEU A 88 -20.17 24.00 6.67
C LEU A 88 -19.17 22.94 7.16
N ARG A 89 -19.60 21.98 8.00
CA ARG A 89 -18.80 20.82 8.39
C ARG A 89 -18.37 19.99 7.18
N ARG A 90 -19.27 19.73 6.23
CA ARG A 90 -18.95 19.00 5.00
C ARG A 90 -17.97 19.75 4.11
N VAL A 91 -18.06 21.08 4.05
CA VAL A 91 -17.08 21.92 3.35
C VAL A 91 -15.71 21.77 4.01
N VAL A 92 -15.63 21.98 5.33
CA VAL A 92 -14.36 21.88 6.07
C VAL A 92 -13.74 20.48 5.99
N ALA A 93 -14.54 19.42 6.04
CA ALA A 93 -14.07 18.03 5.92
C ALA A 93 -13.43 17.70 4.56
N ARG A 94 -13.70 18.51 3.52
CA ARG A 94 -13.11 18.37 2.18
C ARG A 94 -11.87 19.23 1.97
N LEU A 95 -11.48 20.03 2.96
CA LEU A 95 -10.28 20.86 2.89
C LEU A 95 -9.04 20.08 3.36
N PRO A 96 -7.86 20.32 2.75
CA PRO A 96 -6.59 19.94 3.35
C PRO A 96 -6.47 20.44 4.80
N ALA A 97 -5.83 19.66 5.67
CA ALA A 97 -5.70 20.00 7.09
C ALA A 97 -5.23 21.44 7.37
N LYS A 98 -4.29 21.95 6.56
CA LYS A 98 -3.77 23.32 6.65
C LYS A 98 -4.85 24.36 6.37
N ASP A 99 -5.67 24.16 5.34
CA ASP A 99 -6.68 25.12 4.92
C ASP A 99 -7.93 25.02 5.79
N GLY A 100 -8.30 23.81 6.21
CA GLY A 100 -9.32 23.60 7.25
C GLY A 100 -8.96 24.38 8.53
N ALA A 101 -7.72 24.29 8.99
CA ALA A 101 -7.27 25.02 10.18
C ALA A 101 -7.32 26.55 9.99
N ARG A 102 -7.05 27.06 8.78
CA ARG A 102 -7.16 28.50 8.48
C ARG A 102 -8.58 29.03 8.59
N THR A 103 -9.60 28.21 8.26
CA THR A 103 -11.01 28.63 8.43
C THR A 103 -11.35 28.99 9.87
N ALA A 104 -10.65 28.42 10.86
CA ALA A 104 -10.85 28.73 12.28
C ALA A 104 -10.52 30.20 12.66
N ALA A 105 -9.85 30.94 11.77
CA ALA A 105 -9.60 32.38 11.93
C ALA A 105 -10.80 33.25 11.49
N LEU A 106 -11.75 32.71 10.72
CA LEU A 106 -12.89 33.47 10.19
C LEU A 106 -13.85 33.92 11.29
N SER A 107 -14.23 33.01 12.21
CA SER A 107 -15.04 33.34 13.38
C SER A 107 -14.98 32.25 14.46
N LYS A 108 -15.57 32.54 15.64
CA LYS A 108 -15.73 31.54 16.72
C LYS A 108 -16.51 30.31 16.23
N ARG A 109 -17.49 30.49 15.34
CA ARG A 109 -18.29 29.41 14.73
C ARG A 109 -17.42 28.50 13.88
N TRP A 110 -16.62 29.07 12.97
CA TRP A 110 -15.70 28.30 12.12
C TRP A 110 -14.63 27.54 12.91
N ARG A 111 -14.16 28.10 14.03
CA ARG A 111 -13.27 27.38 14.97
C ARG A 111 -13.94 26.15 15.59
N GLY A 112 -15.23 26.24 15.92
CA GLY A 112 -16.03 25.11 16.35
C GLY A 112 -16.20 24.07 15.25
N LEU A 113 -16.55 24.52 14.04
CA LEU A 113 -16.75 23.68 12.87
C LEU A 113 -15.49 22.87 12.52
N TRP A 114 -14.32 23.51 12.48
CA TRP A 114 -13.05 22.83 12.26
C TRP A 114 -12.78 21.72 13.27
N ARG A 115 -13.03 21.95 14.56
CA ARG A 115 -12.83 20.91 15.59
C ARG A 115 -13.86 19.77 15.53
N SER A 116 -15.03 20.01 14.93
CA SER A 116 -16.11 19.02 14.84
C SER A 116 -16.12 18.22 13.54
N ALA A 117 -15.35 18.65 12.53
CA ALA A 117 -15.29 18.00 11.24
C ALA A 117 -14.19 16.92 11.21
N PRO A 118 -14.38 15.79 10.50
CA PRO A 118 -13.28 14.86 10.22
C PRO A 118 -12.12 15.55 9.49
N LEU A 119 -10.87 15.17 9.80
CA LEU A 119 -9.69 15.80 9.20
C LEU A 119 -8.90 14.85 8.30
N VAL A 120 -8.72 15.24 7.04
CA VAL A 120 -7.80 14.58 6.11
C VAL A 120 -6.41 15.21 6.23
N LEU A 121 -5.45 14.43 6.71
CA LEU A 121 -4.08 14.89 6.98
C LEU A 121 -3.09 14.25 6.01
N ALA A 122 -2.61 15.01 5.03
CA ALA A 122 -1.51 14.58 4.18
C ALA A 122 -0.31 15.50 4.38
N ASP A 123 0.85 14.94 4.69
CA ASP A 123 2.05 15.71 5.01
C ASP A 123 2.61 16.50 3.81
N THR A 124 2.37 16.00 2.60
CA THR A 124 2.68 16.68 1.33
C THR A 124 1.96 18.03 1.19
N HIS A 125 0.79 18.22 1.83
CA HIS A 125 0.05 19.48 1.79
C HIS A 125 0.73 20.60 2.60
N PHE A 126 1.72 20.27 3.44
CA PHE A 126 2.54 21.26 4.15
C PHE A 126 3.78 21.70 3.37
N LEU A 127 4.04 21.14 2.17
CA LEU A 127 5.18 21.52 1.36
C LEU A 127 4.99 22.90 0.69
N PRO A 128 6.06 23.70 0.54
CA PRO A 128 6.02 24.93 -0.26
C PRO A 128 5.62 24.57 -1.71
N ARG A 129 4.62 25.27 -2.28
CA ARG A 129 3.96 25.01 -3.60
C ARG A 129 2.86 23.94 -3.65
N GLY A 130 2.26 23.57 -2.52
CA GLY A 130 0.98 22.85 -2.52
C GLY A 130 1.04 21.45 -3.14
N GLY A 131 2.19 20.78 -3.08
CA GLY A 131 2.33 19.40 -3.55
C GLY A 131 2.14 19.19 -5.07
N ALA A 132 2.05 20.26 -5.87
CA ALA A 132 1.73 20.18 -7.30
C ALA A 132 2.76 19.40 -8.14
N GLU A 133 4.00 19.27 -7.67
CA GLU A 133 5.01 18.42 -8.33
C GLU A 133 5.05 16.98 -7.78
N GLY A 134 4.25 16.62 -6.77
CA GLY A 134 4.27 15.31 -6.11
C GLY A 134 5.64 14.93 -5.52
N ARG A 135 6.60 15.85 -5.54
CA ARG A 135 7.99 15.59 -5.21
C ARG A 135 8.21 15.83 -3.73
N PRO A 136 8.55 14.79 -2.97
CA PRO A 136 8.90 15.00 -1.59
C PRO A 136 10.31 15.62 -1.48
N PRO A 137 10.53 16.46 -0.46
CA PRO A 137 11.76 17.21 -0.29
C PRO A 137 12.94 16.30 0.09
N ARG A 138 14.16 16.77 -0.19
CA ARG A 138 15.39 16.18 0.39
C ARG A 138 15.34 16.28 1.93
N PRO A 139 16.01 15.36 2.66
CA PRO A 139 16.16 15.50 4.11
C PRO A 139 16.77 16.86 4.46
N GLY A 140 16.11 17.61 5.34
CA GLY A 140 16.52 18.99 5.60
C GLY A 140 15.50 19.84 6.36
N PRO A 141 15.68 21.18 6.38
CA PRO A 141 14.79 22.10 7.10
C PRO A 141 13.31 21.92 6.76
N THR A 142 12.98 21.74 5.48
CA THR A 142 11.61 21.54 4.99
C THR A 142 10.96 20.30 5.60
N THR A 143 11.63 19.14 5.57
CA THR A 143 11.11 17.90 6.18
C THR A 143 10.88 18.04 7.69
N ARG A 144 11.74 18.78 8.39
CA ARG A 144 11.58 19.07 9.83
C ARG A 144 10.39 19.99 10.09
N ALA A 145 10.18 21.00 9.25
CA ALA A 145 9.02 21.89 9.33
C ALA A 145 7.71 21.12 9.08
N VAL A 146 7.66 20.27 8.06
CA VAL A 146 6.52 19.38 7.78
C VAL A 146 6.24 18.47 8.98
N ARG A 147 7.27 17.83 9.55
CA ARG A 147 7.13 16.97 10.73
C ARG A 147 6.55 17.72 11.93
N ARG A 148 6.98 18.97 12.16
CA ARG A 148 6.43 19.83 13.22
C ARG A 148 4.96 20.16 12.94
N ALA A 149 4.61 20.50 11.70
CA ALA A 149 3.24 20.78 11.29
C ALA A 149 2.32 19.56 11.48
N VAL A 150 2.78 18.36 11.08
CA VAL A 150 2.06 17.09 11.33
C VAL A 150 1.85 16.87 12.82
N SER A 151 2.90 17.04 13.63
CA SER A 151 2.81 16.87 15.09
C SER A 151 1.81 17.84 15.72
N ALA A 152 1.80 19.10 15.25
CA ALA A 152 0.85 20.12 15.70
C ALA A 152 -0.58 19.79 15.28
N ALA A 153 -0.79 19.36 14.04
CA ALA A 153 -2.11 18.97 13.53
C ALA A 153 -2.69 17.76 14.29
N LEU A 154 -1.90 16.71 14.48
CA LEU A 154 -2.29 15.53 15.26
C LEU A 154 -2.58 15.87 16.72
N HIS A 155 -1.86 16.83 17.31
CA HIS A 155 -2.09 17.27 18.68
C HIS A 155 -3.38 18.11 18.79
N ALA A 156 -3.54 19.12 17.94
CA ALA A 156 -4.58 20.13 18.06
C ALA A 156 -5.99 19.66 17.64
N HIS A 157 -6.08 18.81 16.62
CA HIS A 157 -7.37 18.36 16.09
C HIS A 157 -7.91 17.18 16.92
N PRO A 158 -9.17 17.16 17.36
CA PRO A 158 -9.69 16.07 18.21
C PRO A 158 -9.95 14.75 17.47
N GLY A 159 -10.00 14.76 16.14
CA GLY A 159 -10.40 13.62 15.31
C GLY A 159 -11.89 13.70 14.93
N PRO A 160 -12.43 12.72 14.17
CA PRO A 160 -11.74 11.55 13.65
C PRO A 160 -10.79 11.86 12.48
N PHE A 161 -9.88 10.92 12.18
CA PHE A 161 -8.97 11.01 11.04
C PHE A 161 -9.31 9.96 9.98
N PRO A 162 -10.22 10.24 9.04
CA PRO A 162 -10.59 9.27 7.99
C PRO A 162 -9.38 8.89 7.12
N PHE A 163 -8.45 9.82 6.90
CA PHE A 163 -7.26 9.56 6.09
C PHE A 163 -6.05 10.32 6.62
N VAL A 164 -4.95 9.59 6.83
CA VAL A 164 -3.64 10.15 7.19
C VAL A 164 -2.57 9.61 6.25
N SER A 165 -1.87 10.50 5.55
CA SER A 165 -0.72 10.17 4.71
C SER A 165 0.54 10.88 5.21
N LEU A 166 1.48 10.07 5.66
CA LEU A 166 2.78 10.46 6.18
C LEU A 166 3.86 9.88 5.25
N SER A 167 4.17 10.62 4.19
CA SER A 167 4.99 10.18 3.07
C SER A 167 6.32 10.94 2.94
N CYS A 168 6.53 12.00 3.71
CA CYS A 168 7.72 12.86 3.71
C CYS A 168 8.69 12.55 4.87
N GLY A 169 8.57 11.36 5.48
CA GLY A 169 9.35 10.96 6.66
C GLY A 169 10.80 10.62 6.35
N PHE A 170 11.72 11.20 7.14
CA PHE A 170 13.15 10.85 7.22
C PHE A 170 13.53 10.61 8.68
N MET A 171 12.84 9.67 9.32
CA MET A 171 13.05 9.34 10.71
C MET A 171 14.30 8.48 10.88
N LYS A 172 15.08 8.77 11.92
CA LYS A 172 16.33 8.10 12.28
C LYS A 172 16.12 7.22 13.52
N ALA A 173 17.04 6.28 13.72
CA ALA A 173 17.07 5.41 14.90
C ALA A 173 17.59 6.14 16.16
N VAL A 174 16.97 7.27 16.51
CA VAL A 174 17.31 8.11 17.67
C VAL A 174 16.10 8.30 18.57
N ASP A 175 16.31 8.49 19.87
CA ASP A 175 15.22 8.55 20.85
C ASP A 175 14.23 9.68 20.59
N ALA A 176 14.71 10.82 20.09
CA ALA A 176 13.86 11.94 19.70
C ALA A 176 12.81 11.53 18.65
N ASP A 177 13.19 10.72 17.66
CA ASP A 177 12.31 10.27 16.59
C ASP A 177 11.39 9.14 17.07
N ARG A 178 11.89 8.24 17.92
CA ARG A 178 11.05 7.24 18.61
C ARG A 178 9.97 7.89 19.46
N ALA A 179 10.29 8.96 20.17
CA ALA A 179 9.33 9.71 20.97
C ALA A 179 8.28 10.43 20.10
N VAL A 180 8.67 10.93 18.92
CA VAL A 180 7.72 11.47 17.93
C VAL A 180 6.77 10.38 17.44
N LEU A 181 7.29 9.21 17.07
CA LEU A 181 6.51 8.05 16.64
C LEU A 181 5.49 7.62 17.71
N ALA A 182 5.96 7.44 18.95
CA ALA A 182 5.11 7.04 20.05
C ALA A 182 3.94 8.02 20.26
N ARG A 183 4.20 9.34 20.19
CA ARG A 183 3.15 10.36 20.27
C ARG A 183 2.20 10.32 19.08
N TRP A 184 2.72 10.19 17.86
CA TRP A 184 1.89 10.12 16.66
C TRP A 184 0.92 8.94 16.72
N PHE A 185 1.40 7.75 17.04
CA PHE A 185 0.55 6.57 17.14
C PHE A 185 -0.42 6.63 18.33
N LYS A 186 -0.04 7.27 19.44
CA LYS A 186 -0.99 7.59 20.52
C LYS A 186 -2.14 8.47 20.00
N TYR A 187 -1.85 9.52 19.23
CA TYR A 187 -2.90 10.37 18.66
C TYR A 187 -3.74 9.65 17.63
N LEU A 188 -3.12 8.92 16.70
CA LEU A 188 -3.82 8.17 15.66
C LEU A 188 -4.78 7.13 16.25
N ALA A 189 -4.33 6.40 17.29
CA ALA A 189 -5.16 5.43 17.99
C ALA A 189 -6.33 6.10 18.72
N THR A 190 -6.06 7.11 19.55
CA THR A 190 -7.09 7.77 20.38
C THR A 190 -8.09 8.61 19.60
N LYS A 191 -7.72 9.06 18.40
CA LYS A 191 -8.53 9.95 17.57
C LYS A 191 -9.07 9.27 16.31
N GLY A 192 -9.08 7.93 16.28
CA GLY A 192 -9.74 7.12 15.27
C GLY A 192 -9.21 7.35 13.85
N VAL A 193 -7.99 6.87 13.57
CA VAL A 193 -7.49 6.78 12.19
C VAL A 193 -8.14 5.60 11.46
N GLU A 194 -8.67 5.84 10.26
CA GLU A 194 -9.26 4.77 9.42
C GLU A 194 -8.34 4.33 8.29
N GLU A 195 -7.66 5.26 7.63
CA GLU A 195 -6.67 4.96 6.61
C GLU A 195 -5.33 5.58 6.95
N LEU A 196 -4.28 4.77 6.91
CA LEU A 196 -2.92 5.23 7.19
C LEU A 196 -1.96 4.82 6.07
N VAL A 197 -1.37 5.82 5.42
CA VAL A 197 -0.18 5.67 4.60
C VAL A 197 1.02 6.12 5.40
N PHE A 198 1.98 5.22 5.63
CA PHE A 198 3.14 5.52 6.44
C PHE A 198 4.44 5.06 5.79
N VAL A 199 5.23 6.04 5.37
CA VAL A 199 6.45 5.84 4.60
C VAL A 199 7.64 6.47 5.31
N ASN A 200 8.76 5.75 5.36
CA ASN A 200 10.04 6.28 5.82
C ASN A 200 11.14 6.06 4.79
N ARG A 201 11.97 7.07 4.55
CA ARG A 201 13.05 7.03 3.52
C ARG A 201 14.43 7.08 4.16
N PRO A 202 15.50 6.59 3.49
CA PRO A 202 15.56 6.03 2.13
C PRO A 202 15.11 4.58 1.95
N SER A 203 15.22 3.78 3.00
CA SER A 203 15.06 2.32 3.01
C SER A 203 14.99 1.92 4.50
N PRO A 204 14.37 0.79 4.91
CA PRO A 204 14.19 0.50 6.32
C PRO A 204 15.52 0.53 7.07
N LEU A 205 15.64 1.47 8.00
CA LEU A 205 16.86 1.65 8.80
C LEU A 205 16.95 0.51 9.83
N ALA A 206 18.11 -0.17 9.89
CA ALA A 206 18.33 -1.32 10.76
C ALA A 206 17.94 -1.09 12.24
N GLY A 207 18.11 0.14 12.74
CA GLY A 207 17.81 0.48 14.13
C GLY A 207 16.39 0.98 14.41
N LEU A 208 15.56 1.27 13.41
CA LEU A 208 14.24 1.90 13.61
C LEU A 208 13.11 0.98 13.15
N ARG A 209 12.41 0.38 14.13
CA ARG A 209 11.20 -0.43 13.93
C ARG A 209 9.93 0.42 14.03
N LEU A 210 8.87 -0.06 13.40
CA LEU A 210 7.51 0.43 13.68
C LEU A 210 7.20 0.29 15.19
N PRO A 211 6.50 1.27 15.79
CA PRO A 211 6.12 1.19 17.19
C PRO A 211 4.96 0.19 17.38
N ALA A 212 4.98 -0.56 18.49
CA ALA A 212 3.90 -1.46 18.89
C ALA A 212 2.52 -0.77 19.00
N ALA A 213 2.51 0.54 19.29
CA ALA A 213 1.30 1.37 19.33
C ALA A 213 0.53 1.41 17.99
N LEU A 214 1.12 0.97 16.87
CA LEU A 214 0.40 0.76 15.61
C LEU A 214 -0.84 -0.14 15.81
N PHE A 215 -0.72 -1.21 16.61
CA PHE A 215 -1.82 -2.14 16.91
C PHE A 215 -2.89 -1.56 17.84
N SER A 216 -2.68 -0.35 18.39
CA SER A 216 -3.71 0.36 19.15
C SER A 216 -4.70 1.12 18.25
N CYS A 217 -4.44 1.20 16.94
CA CYS A 217 -5.29 1.89 15.99
C CYS A 217 -6.47 1.01 15.55
N ALA A 218 -7.42 0.75 16.44
CA ALA A 218 -8.53 -0.19 16.24
C ALA A 218 -9.49 0.21 15.09
N CYS A 219 -9.53 1.49 14.71
CA CYS A 219 -10.37 1.98 13.60
C CYS A 219 -9.75 1.76 12.21
N LEU A 220 -8.50 1.29 12.12
CA LEU A 220 -7.82 1.12 10.84
C LEU A 220 -8.56 0.11 9.95
N ARG A 221 -8.89 0.56 8.75
CA ARG A 221 -9.46 -0.21 7.64
C ARG A 221 -8.46 -0.43 6.51
N ARG A 222 -7.59 0.54 6.25
CA ARG A 222 -6.57 0.43 5.20
C ARG A 222 -5.21 0.90 5.70
N LEU A 223 -4.19 0.06 5.55
CA LEU A 223 -2.85 0.31 6.07
C LEU A 223 -1.80 0.09 4.98
N TYR A 224 -1.05 1.13 4.66
CA TYR A 224 0.05 1.12 3.70
C TYR A 224 1.34 1.43 4.44
N LEU A 225 2.19 0.43 4.63
CA LEU A 225 3.50 0.57 5.28
C LEU A 225 4.59 0.48 4.22
N VAL A 226 5.42 1.50 4.12
CA VAL A 226 6.51 1.52 3.13
C VAL A 226 7.87 1.85 3.75
N ALA A 227 8.86 1.02 3.44
CA ALA A 227 10.26 1.18 3.84
C ALA A 227 10.46 1.26 5.37
N TRP A 228 9.80 0.36 6.08
CA TRP A 228 9.89 0.20 7.53
C TRP A 228 10.46 -1.17 7.92
N ARG A 229 11.15 -1.24 9.06
CA ARG A 229 11.35 -2.52 9.74
C ARG A 229 10.11 -2.82 10.57
N PHE A 230 9.61 -4.04 10.46
CA PHE A 230 8.39 -4.42 11.16
C PHE A 230 8.56 -4.41 12.68
N VAL A 231 7.44 -4.41 13.39
CA VAL A 231 7.41 -4.41 14.86
C VAL A 231 8.03 -5.71 15.37
N ASP A 232 8.70 -5.66 16.52
CA ASP A 232 9.14 -6.88 17.20
C ASP A 232 7.90 -7.59 17.80
N THR A 233 7.46 -8.66 17.15
CA THR A 233 6.25 -9.41 17.51
C THR A 233 6.34 -10.03 18.90
N ALA A 234 7.54 -10.31 19.41
CA ALA A 234 7.73 -10.85 20.76
C ALA A 234 7.42 -9.82 21.87
N THR A 235 7.44 -8.53 21.53
CA THR A 235 7.19 -7.43 22.49
C THR A 235 5.73 -6.96 22.50
N LEU A 236 4.86 -7.55 21.67
CA LEU A 236 3.49 -7.11 21.52
C LEU A 236 2.62 -7.55 22.71
N PRO A 237 1.68 -6.69 23.16
CA PRO A 237 0.72 -7.08 24.18
C PRO A 237 -0.23 -8.16 23.63
N ARG A 238 -0.74 -9.03 24.51
CA ARG A 238 -1.63 -10.16 24.14
C ARG A 238 -2.91 -9.77 23.39
N GLY A 239 -3.33 -8.50 23.47
CA GLY A 239 -4.51 -7.97 22.76
C GLY A 239 -4.20 -7.23 21.45
N ALA A 240 -2.96 -7.27 20.96
CA ALA A 240 -2.58 -6.61 19.71
C ALA A 240 -3.40 -7.18 18.54
N SER A 241 -4.21 -6.34 17.92
CA SER A 241 -5.08 -6.74 16.81
C SER A 241 -5.41 -5.59 15.88
N PHE A 242 -5.79 -5.93 14.66
CA PHE A 242 -6.37 -5.02 13.69
C PHE A 242 -7.82 -5.45 13.40
N PRO A 243 -8.78 -5.11 14.28
CA PRO A 243 -10.12 -5.70 14.23
C PRO A 243 -10.93 -5.29 12.98
N ASN A 244 -10.59 -4.16 12.36
CA ASN A 244 -11.33 -3.60 11.21
C ASN A 244 -10.50 -3.54 9.92
N LEU A 245 -9.27 -4.08 9.91
CA LEU A 245 -8.34 -3.91 8.79
C LEU A 245 -8.76 -4.80 7.62
N GLN A 246 -9.09 -4.17 6.50
CA GLN A 246 -9.59 -4.78 5.27
C GLN A 246 -8.51 -4.85 4.19
N GLU A 247 -7.60 -3.86 4.15
CA GLU A 247 -6.52 -3.79 3.15
C GLU A 247 -5.18 -3.52 3.82
N LEU A 248 -4.19 -4.35 3.51
CA LEU A 248 -2.82 -4.23 3.98
C LEU A 248 -1.85 -4.24 2.80
N VAL A 249 -1.06 -3.18 2.69
CA VAL A 249 0.01 -3.06 1.70
C VAL A 249 1.35 -2.89 2.41
N LEU A 250 2.27 -3.81 2.14
CA LEU A 250 3.61 -3.87 2.70
C LEU A 250 4.63 -3.64 1.58
N GLY A 251 5.20 -2.44 1.52
CA GLY A 251 6.16 -2.03 0.51
C GLY A 251 7.58 -1.93 1.03
N ALA A 252 8.55 -2.72 0.55
CA ALA A 252 9.92 -2.67 1.07
C ALA A 252 10.00 -2.78 2.60
N VAL A 253 9.09 -3.56 3.20
CA VAL A 253 9.06 -3.78 4.65
C VAL A 253 10.00 -4.93 4.99
N ALA A 254 10.89 -4.72 5.97
CA ALA A 254 11.74 -5.78 6.51
C ALA A 254 10.92 -6.62 7.52
N LEU A 255 10.49 -7.80 7.08
CA LEU A 255 9.69 -8.80 7.81
C LEU A 255 10.53 -10.06 8.07
N GLU A 256 10.28 -10.73 9.18
CA GLU A 256 10.67 -12.12 9.43
C GLU A 256 9.56 -13.07 8.93
N ASP A 257 9.89 -14.34 8.68
CA ASP A 257 8.94 -15.33 8.11
C ASP A 257 7.64 -15.46 8.92
N ARG A 258 7.76 -15.39 10.25
CA ARG A 258 6.62 -15.47 11.19
C ARG A 258 5.73 -14.23 11.19
N ASP A 259 6.23 -13.08 10.75
CA ASP A 259 5.54 -11.80 10.93
C ASP A 259 4.31 -11.69 10.03
N LEU A 260 4.36 -12.25 8.82
CA LEU A 260 3.23 -12.24 7.90
C LEU A 260 2.11 -13.17 8.38
N GLU A 261 2.46 -14.36 8.88
CA GLU A 261 1.50 -15.29 9.48
C GLU A 261 0.83 -14.66 10.71
N PHE A 262 1.62 -13.99 11.57
CA PHE A 262 1.11 -13.22 12.69
C PHE A 262 0.15 -12.10 12.25
N LEU A 263 0.52 -11.31 11.24
CA LEU A 263 -0.32 -10.23 10.70
C LEU A 263 -1.67 -10.74 10.18
N LEU A 264 -1.67 -11.88 9.50
CA LEU A 264 -2.91 -12.51 9.03
C LEU A 264 -3.77 -12.99 10.20
N ALA A 265 -3.15 -13.58 11.24
CA ALA A 265 -3.87 -14.06 12.42
C ALA A 265 -4.51 -12.93 13.24
N VAL A 266 -3.86 -11.77 13.32
CA VAL A 266 -4.37 -10.62 14.09
C VAL A 266 -5.30 -9.68 13.29
N SER A 267 -5.58 -10.01 12.03
CA SER A 267 -6.41 -9.20 11.12
C SER A 267 -7.60 -10.03 10.58
N PRO A 268 -8.63 -10.30 11.39
CA PRO A 268 -9.66 -11.29 11.09
C PRO A 268 -10.61 -10.92 9.94
N VAL A 269 -10.60 -9.66 9.50
CA VAL A 269 -11.45 -9.13 8.41
C VAL A 269 -10.63 -8.67 7.20
N LEU A 270 -9.35 -9.04 7.13
CA LEU A 270 -8.47 -8.65 6.04
C LEU A 270 -8.91 -9.30 4.73
N GLU A 271 -9.26 -8.48 3.73
CA GLU A 271 -9.68 -8.93 2.40
C GLU A 271 -8.56 -8.84 1.37
N VAL A 272 -7.65 -7.88 1.50
CA VAL A 272 -6.59 -7.61 0.52
C VAL A 272 -5.22 -7.52 1.19
N LEU A 273 -4.29 -8.33 0.69
CA LEU A 273 -2.87 -8.28 1.04
C LEU A 273 -2.05 -7.99 -0.22
N ALA A 274 -1.21 -6.97 -0.17
CA ALA A 274 -0.18 -6.74 -1.19
C ALA A 274 1.20 -6.63 -0.53
N VAL A 275 2.15 -7.43 -0.99
CA VAL A 275 3.57 -7.34 -0.62
C VAL A 275 4.34 -6.90 -1.86
N VAL A 276 5.04 -5.78 -1.77
CA VAL A 276 5.70 -5.16 -2.91
C VAL A 276 7.14 -4.83 -2.57
N GLY A 277 8.10 -5.45 -3.25
CA GLY A 277 9.52 -5.28 -2.94
C GLY A 277 9.85 -5.90 -1.60
N SER A 278 10.37 -7.12 -1.58
CA SER A 278 10.87 -7.69 -0.32
C SER A 278 12.32 -7.25 -0.06
N VAL A 279 12.62 -6.96 1.20
CA VAL A 279 14.00 -6.65 1.65
C VAL A 279 14.81 -7.94 1.82
N TYR A 280 14.16 -8.99 2.30
CA TYR A 280 14.70 -10.33 2.47
C TYR A 280 13.98 -11.32 1.57
N THR A 281 14.49 -12.54 1.48
CA THR A 281 13.74 -13.65 0.89
C THR A 281 12.48 -13.89 1.71
N LEU A 282 11.33 -13.91 1.05
CA LEU A 282 10.04 -14.10 1.68
C LEU A 282 9.67 -15.59 1.73
N ASN A 283 9.26 -16.06 2.91
CA ASN A 283 8.47 -17.29 3.06
C ASN A 283 7.08 -16.94 3.60
N ALA A 284 6.05 -17.08 2.77
CA ALA A 284 4.68 -16.65 3.09
C ALA A 284 3.74 -17.84 3.25
N ARG A 285 3.10 -17.95 4.42
CA ARG A 285 2.04 -18.92 4.70
C ARG A 285 0.71 -18.19 4.80
N LEU A 286 -0.14 -18.36 3.78
CA LEU A 286 -1.45 -17.75 3.68
C LEU A 286 -2.50 -18.68 4.29
N ALA A 287 -2.79 -18.45 5.58
CA ALA A 287 -3.87 -19.09 6.32
C ALA A 287 -4.82 -17.97 6.82
N SER A 288 -5.95 -17.78 6.13
CA SER A 288 -6.89 -16.71 6.45
C SER A 288 -8.29 -17.03 5.91
N GLN A 289 -9.30 -16.80 6.75
CA GLN A 289 -10.69 -17.05 6.42
C GLN A 289 -11.35 -15.86 5.70
N SER A 290 -10.75 -14.67 5.78
CA SER A 290 -11.28 -13.43 5.19
C SER A 290 -10.56 -13.00 3.92
N LEU A 291 -9.32 -13.46 3.70
CA LEU A 291 -8.47 -12.96 2.61
C LEU A 291 -9.04 -13.36 1.26
N ARG A 292 -9.30 -12.38 0.39
CA ARG A 292 -9.88 -12.54 -0.95
C ARG A 292 -8.87 -12.32 -2.05
N CYS A 293 -7.90 -11.45 -1.82
CA CYS A 293 -6.85 -11.11 -2.77
C CYS A 293 -5.48 -11.09 -2.08
N ALA A 294 -4.52 -11.82 -2.62
CA ALA A 294 -3.12 -11.75 -2.23
C ALA A 294 -2.26 -11.42 -3.44
N GLN A 295 -1.37 -10.43 -3.33
CA GLN A 295 -0.50 -10.00 -4.41
C GLN A 295 0.95 -9.85 -3.96
N PHE A 296 1.87 -10.42 -4.73
CA PHE A 296 3.30 -10.33 -4.52
C PHE A 296 3.95 -9.68 -5.74
N CYS A 297 4.50 -8.47 -5.59
CA CYS A 297 5.08 -7.68 -6.67
C CYS A 297 6.55 -7.40 -6.40
N HIS A 298 7.46 -7.67 -7.34
CA HIS A 298 8.89 -7.46 -7.12
C HIS A 298 9.39 -8.12 -5.83
N VAL A 299 8.87 -9.31 -5.50
CA VAL A 299 9.26 -10.05 -4.29
C VAL A 299 10.28 -11.11 -4.66
N ILE A 300 11.32 -11.26 -3.84
CA ILE A 300 12.17 -12.44 -3.82
C ILE A 300 11.55 -13.41 -2.82
N HIS A 301 11.05 -14.56 -3.28
CA HIS A 301 10.39 -15.53 -2.41
C HIS A 301 11.01 -16.92 -2.56
N GLU A 302 11.12 -17.63 -1.44
CA GLU A 302 11.44 -19.05 -1.43
C GLU A 302 10.16 -19.88 -1.57
N GLU A 303 9.14 -19.54 -0.79
CA GLU A 303 7.84 -20.21 -0.82
C GLU A 303 6.70 -19.22 -0.57
N VAL A 304 5.61 -19.38 -1.33
CA VAL A 304 4.29 -18.85 -0.99
C VAL A 304 3.32 -20.02 -0.95
N ALA A 305 2.89 -20.39 0.25
CA ALA A 305 1.99 -21.50 0.50
C ALA A 305 0.61 -20.99 0.90
N VAL A 306 -0.40 -21.31 0.08
CA VAL A 306 -1.80 -21.20 0.45
C VAL A 306 -2.17 -22.45 1.23
N VAL A 307 -2.39 -22.32 2.54
CA VAL A 307 -2.61 -23.45 3.44
C VAL A 307 -4.10 -23.75 3.56
N ASP A 308 -4.81 -22.84 4.23
CA ASP A 308 -6.26 -22.87 4.38
C ASP A 308 -6.79 -21.45 4.17
N ALA A 309 -7.25 -21.18 2.94
CA ALA A 309 -7.70 -19.86 2.52
C ALA A 309 -9.05 -19.96 1.79
N LEU A 310 -10.11 -20.15 2.57
CA LEU A 310 -11.46 -20.44 2.08
C LEU A 310 -12.06 -19.33 1.22
N SER A 311 -11.69 -18.08 1.51
CA SER A 311 -12.18 -16.90 0.82
C SER A 311 -11.26 -16.41 -0.30
N LEU A 312 -10.09 -17.03 -0.49
CA LEU A 312 -9.10 -16.52 -1.44
C LEU A 312 -9.61 -16.71 -2.87
N GLU A 313 -9.94 -15.60 -3.52
CA GLU A 313 -10.43 -15.56 -4.90
C GLU A 313 -9.29 -15.35 -5.89
N ARG A 314 -8.25 -14.62 -5.48
CA ARG A 314 -7.23 -14.07 -6.37
C ARG A 314 -5.84 -14.14 -5.76
N LEU A 315 -4.90 -14.73 -6.48
CA LEU A 315 -3.49 -14.81 -6.08
C LEU A 315 -2.60 -14.33 -7.23
N PHE A 316 -1.86 -13.24 -6.97
CA PHE A 316 -1.00 -12.63 -7.96
C PHE A 316 0.50 -12.64 -7.65
N PHE A 317 1.28 -12.87 -8.69
CA PHE A 317 2.75 -12.73 -8.69
C PHE A 317 3.16 -11.83 -9.85
N TRP A 318 3.91 -10.76 -9.60
CA TRP A 318 4.31 -9.80 -10.63
C TRP A 318 5.80 -9.46 -10.50
N ARG A 319 6.58 -9.74 -11.54
CA ARG A 319 8.03 -9.44 -11.58
C ARG A 319 8.80 -9.95 -10.35
N CYS A 320 8.39 -11.07 -9.78
CA CYS A 320 9.11 -11.74 -8.69
C CYS A 320 10.44 -12.29 -9.23
N LEU A 321 11.52 -12.06 -8.48
CA LEU A 321 12.88 -12.44 -8.87
C LEU A 321 13.31 -13.68 -8.07
N ASN A 322 14.05 -14.59 -8.71
CA ASN A 322 14.61 -15.76 -8.05
C ASN A 322 16.14 -15.72 -8.06
N GLN A 323 16.75 -15.97 -6.90
CA GLN A 323 18.16 -16.31 -6.83
C GLN A 323 18.32 -17.83 -7.02
N ARG A 324 18.66 -18.25 -8.24
CA ARG A 324 19.21 -19.59 -8.58
C ARG A 324 18.29 -20.82 -8.46
N ARG A 325 17.34 -20.90 -7.52
CA ARG A 325 16.34 -21.98 -7.40
C ARG A 325 14.95 -21.34 -7.45
N GLY A 326 14.13 -21.79 -8.38
CA GLY A 326 12.79 -21.27 -8.60
C GLY A 326 11.93 -21.16 -7.33
N GLY A 327 11.30 -20.01 -7.09
CA GLY A 327 10.36 -19.83 -5.98
C GLY A 327 9.20 -20.83 -6.05
N ARG A 328 8.83 -21.39 -4.90
CA ARG A 328 7.75 -22.38 -4.78
C ARG A 328 6.42 -21.68 -4.54
N VAL A 329 5.40 -22.09 -5.30
CA VAL A 329 4.01 -21.70 -5.07
C VAL A 329 3.24 -22.97 -4.72
N LYS A 330 2.79 -23.07 -3.47
CA LYS A 330 2.03 -24.21 -2.97
C LYS A 330 0.56 -23.82 -2.85
N ILE A 331 -0.32 -24.59 -3.49
CA ILE A 331 -1.78 -24.44 -3.40
C ILE A 331 -2.31 -25.64 -2.61
N GLY A 332 -2.59 -25.42 -1.33
CA GLY A 332 -3.31 -26.34 -0.45
C GLY A 332 -4.81 -26.24 -0.67
N TYR A 333 -5.55 -25.81 0.36
CA TYR A 333 -7.01 -25.69 0.29
C TYR A 333 -7.46 -24.25 0.03
N ALA A 334 -7.91 -23.99 -1.20
CA ALA A 334 -8.40 -22.68 -1.63
C ALA A 334 -9.57 -22.83 -2.63
N PRO A 335 -10.77 -23.25 -2.17
CA PRO A 335 -11.88 -23.62 -3.04
C PRO A 335 -12.46 -22.48 -3.87
N ARG A 336 -12.26 -21.22 -3.46
CA ARG A 336 -12.73 -20.03 -4.18
C ARG A 336 -11.70 -19.43 -5.14
N LEU A 337 -10.49 -20.01 -5.22
CA LEU A 337 -9.42 -19.46 -6.03
C LEU A 337 -9.80 -19.52 -7.51
N SER A 338 -10.10 -18.35 -8.09
CA SER A 338 -10.63 -18.20 -9.44
C SER A 338 -9.64 -17.54 -10.40
N ILE A 339 -8.76 -16.68 -9.88
CA ILE A 339 -7.71 -16.01 -10.65
C ILE A 339 -6.34 -16.33 -10.06
N LEU A 340 -5.44 -16.81 -10.90
CA LEU A 340 -4.07 -17.14 -10.51
C LEU A 340 -3.08 -16.62 -11.54
N GLY A 341 -2.07 -15.87 -11.10
CA GLY A 341 -0.92 -15.54 -11.94
C GLY A 341 -0.26 -14.22 -11.58
N TYR A 342 0.92 -13.88 -12.03
CA TYR A 342 1.58 -14.50 -13.15
C TYR A 342 2.56 -15.56 -12.69
N LEU A 343 2.29 -16.81 -13.07
CA LEU A 343 3.25 -17.88 -12.87
C LEU A 343 4.22 -17.92 -14.04
N GLN A 344 5.48 -18.27 -13.80
CA GLN A 344 6.46 -18.50 -14.85
C GLN A 344 6.77 -20.00 -14.90
N PRO A 345 6.17 -20.78 -15.82
CA PRO A 345 6.44 -22.21 -15.96
C PRO A 345 7.94 -22.45 -16.15
N GLY A 346 8.50 -23.47 -15.48
CA GLY A 346 9.94 -23.77 -15.55
C GLY A 346 10.83 -22.87 -14.68
N VAL A 347 10.29 -21.77 -14.13
CA VAL A 347 10.94 -20.97 -13.09
C VAL A 347 10.23 -21.13 -11.75
N HIS A 348 8.91 -21.01 -11.67
CA HIS A 348 8.18 -21.32 -10.44
C HIS A 348 7.97 -22.83 -10.28
N THR A 349 8.20 -23.33 -9.08
CA THR A 349 7.82 -24.69 -8.69
C THR A 349 6.38 -24.66 -8.20
N LEU A 350 5.44 -25.22 -8.97
CA LEU A 350 4.06 -25.35 -8.55
C LEU A 350 3.86 -26.64 -7.76
N GLU A 351 3.27 -26.53 -6.58
CA GLU A 351 2.86 -27.66 -5.75
C GLU A 351 1.35 -27.56 -5.49
N ILE A 352 0.62 -28.64 -5.73
CA ILE A 352 -0.83 -28.72 -5.46
C ILE A 352 -1.06 -29.83 -4.45
N GLY A 353 -1.68 -29.48 -3.33
CA GLY A 353 -1.74 -30.34 -2.15
C GLY A 353 -0.34 -30.70 -1.68
N ASN A 354 0.02 -31.99 -1.84
CA ASN A 354 1.35 -32.53 -1.52
C ASN A 354 2.11 -33.01 -2.77
N THR A 355 1.68 -32.58 -3.96
CA THR A 355 2.27 -33.04 -5.24
C THR A 355 2.97 -31.88 -5.94
N VAL A 356 4.28 -32.01 -6.11
CA VAL A 356 5.07 -31.09 -6.94
C VAL A 356 4.82 -31.40 -8.41
N ILE A 357 4.38 -30.40 -9.17
CA ILE A 357 4.08 -30.52 -10.60
C ILE A 357 5.39 -30.52 -11.38
N LYS A 358 5.62 -31.59 -12.14
CA LYS A 358 6.77 -31.78 -13.01
C LYS A 358 6.30 -31.94 -14.46
N SER A 359 7.25 -31.88 -15.40
CA SER A 359 6.96 -32.14 -16.80
C SER A 359 6.39 -33.56 -16.96
N GLY A 360 5.20 -33.69 -17.56
CA GLY A 360 4.54 -34.97 -17.77
C GLY A 360 3.66 -35.44 -16.62
N THR A 361 3.49 -34.64 -15.55
CA THR A 361 2.51 -34.93 -14.50
C THR A 361 1.11 -35.10 -15.10
N ARG A 362 0.44 -36.22 -14.78
CA ARG A 362 -0.92 -36.50 -15.24
C ARG A 362 -1.94 -35.75 -14.36
N PRO A 363 -3.03 -35.22 -14.96
CA PRO A 363 -4.08 -34.55 -14.20
C PRO A 363 -4.82 -35.57 -13.32
N SER A 364 -5.13 -35.17 -12.10
CA SER A 364 -5.91 -35.91 -11.12
C SER A 364 -6.58 -34.93 -10.16
N PRO A 365 -7.59 -35.35 -9.39
CA PRO A 365 -8.20 -34.47 -8.37
C PRO A 365 -7.20 -33.91 -7.34
N LYS A 366 -6.07 -34.59 -7.11
CA LYS A 366 -5.01 -34.16 -6.19
C LYS A 366 -3.97 -33.22 -6.81
N THR A 367 -3.99 -33.06 -8.14
CA THR A 367 -3.02 -32.27 -8.92
C THR A 367 -3.70 -31.20 -9.77
N THR A 368 -4.99 -30.96 -9.54
CA THR A 368 -5.77 -29.97 -10.27
C THR A 368 -6.44 -29.00 -9.32
N VAL A 369 -6.61 -27.76 -9.79
CA VAL A 369 -7.33 -26.69 -9.10
C VAL A 369 -8.45 -26.22 -10.03
N PRO A 370 -9.59 -26.95 -10.08
CA PRO A 370 -10.65 -26.71 -11.06
C PRO A 370 -11.42 -25.40 -10.81
N SER A 371 -11.23 -24.74 -9.67
CA SER A 371 -11.85 -23.45 -9.38
C SER A 371 -11.26 -22.30 -10.19
N VAL A 372 -10.02 -22.45 -10.69
CA VAL A 372 -9.32 -21.40 -11.45
C VAL A 372 -9.93 -21.27 -12.84
N ARG A 373 -10.47 -20.08 -13.13
CA ARG A 373 -11.06 -19.70 -14.43
C ARG A 373 -10.15 -18.78 -15.23
N MET A 374 -9.29 -18.02 -14.55
CA MET A 374 -8.38 -17.09 -15.19
C MET A 374 -6.94 -17.41 -14.78
N LEU A 375 -6.11 -17.71 -15.77
CA LEU A 375 -4.70 -18.04 -15.57
C LEU A 375 -3.82 -17.02 -16.29
N ALA A 376 -2.90 -16.40 -15.56
CA ALA A 376 -1.90 -15.52 -16.14
C ALA A 376 -0.51 -16.16 -16.04
N LEU A 377 0.23 -16.16 -17.16
CA LEU A 377 1.54 -16.78 -17.27
C LEU A 377 2.57 -15.81 -17.85
N HIS A 378 3.80 -15.88 -17.35
CA HIS A 378 4.98 -15.30 -17.98
C HIS A 378 5.72 -16.40 -18.74
N LEU A 379 5.99 -16.17 -20.03
CA LEU A 379 6.62 -17.18 -20.89
C LEU A 379 7.74 -16.59 -21.75
N HIS A 380 8.86 -17.30 -21.78
CA HIS A 380 9.91 -17.18 -22.77
C HIS A 380 9.84 -18.36 -23.73
N PHE A 381 9.15 -18.20 -24.86
CA PHE A 381 9.02 -19.27 -25.88
C PHE A 381 10.34 -19.82 -26.42
N LYS A 382 11.47 -19.12 -26.22
CA LYS A 382 12.81 -19.59 -26.59
C LYS A 382 13.44 -20.54 -25.56
N VAL A 383 12.85 -20.70 -24.37
CA VAL A 383 13.38 -21.54 -23.29
C VAL A 383 12.62 -22.86 -23.27
N CYS A 384 13.24 -23.92 -23.80
CA CYS A 384 12.61 -25.23 -23.96
C CYS A 384 12.06 -25.81 -22.64
N SER A 385 12.69 -25.53 -21.49
CA SER A 385 12.20 -26.00 -20.19
C SER A 385 10.87 -25.32 -19.79
N GLU A 386 10.68 -24.04 -20.08
CA GLU A 386 9.42 -23.33 -19.81
C GLU A 386 8.30 -23.88 -20.69
N VAL A 387 8.59 -24.11 -21.98
CA VAL A 387 7.62 -24.68 -22.95
C VAL A 387 7.21 -26.11 -22.57
N LYS A 388 8.16 -26.95 -22.14
CA LYS A 388 7.84 -28.31 -21.65
C LYS A 388 6.94 -28.28 -20.41
N MET A 389 7.20 -27.35 -19.48
CA MET A 389 6.39 -27.21 -18.27
C MET A 389 5.01 -26.63 -18.52
N LEU A 390 4.83 -25.80 -19.55
CA LEU A 390 3.56 -25.15 -19.89
C LEU A 390 2.40 -26.16 -19.99
N SER A 391 2.59 -27.27 -20.71
CA SER A 391 1.55 -28.31 -20.84
C SER A 391 1.14 -28.89 -19.48
N SER A 392 2.10 -29.06 -18.57
CA SER A 392 1.82 -29.61 -17.23
C SER A 392 1.09 -28.61 -16.34
N PHE A 393 1.42 -27.32 -16.44
CA PHE A 393 0.71 -26.24 -15.75
C PHE A 393 -0.73 -26.13 -16.26
N LEU A 394 -0.96 -26.11 -17.58
CA LEU A 394 -2.31 -26.02 -18.14
C LEU A 394 -3.20 -27.19 -17.70
N LYS A 395 -2.64 -28.41 -17.64
CA LYS A 395 -3.36 -29.59 -17.14
C LYS A 395 -3.78 -29.49 -15.68
N CYS A 396 -3.12 -28.65 -14.87
CA CYS A 396 -3.51 -28.40 -13.48
C CYS A 396 -4.77 -27.54 -13.35
N PHE A 397 -5.16 -26.81 -14.39
CA PHE A 397 -6.26 -25.84 -14.34
C PHE A 397 -7.28 -26.15 -15.46
N PRO A 398 -8.09 -27.20 -15.31
CA PRO A 398 -8.92 -27.73 -16.41
C PRO A 398 -10.06 -26.80 -16.85
N ASN A 399 -10.49 -25.86 -16.00
CA ASN A 399 -11.64 -24.97 -16.25
C ASN A 399 -11.22 -23.53 -16.59
N VAL A 400 -10.00 -23.32 -17.09
CA VAL A 400 -9.55 -21.99 -17.48
C VAL A 400 -10.34 -21.50 -18.70
N GLU A 401 -11.08 -20.41 -18.51
CA GLU A 401 -11.87 -19.71 -19.53
C GLU A 401 -11.04 -18.59 -20.19
N THR A 402 -10.16 -17.94 -19.42
CA THR A 402 -9.34 -16.81 -19.89
C THR A 402 -7.86 -17.04 -19.55
N MET A 403 -6.99 -16.95 -20.55
CA MET A 403 -5.55 -17.06 -20.35
C MET A 403 -4.82 -15.78 -20.80
N TYR A 404 -4.00 -15.23 -19.91
CA TYR A 404 -3.11 -14.10 -20.22
C TYR A 404 -1.68 -14.60 -20.34
N ILE A 405 -1.02 -14.29 -21.47
CA ILE A 405 0.40 -14.59 -21.68
C ILE A 405 1.17 -13.28 -21.76
N LEU A 406 2.05 -13.03 -20.80
CA LEU A 406 2.99 -11.91 -20.86
C LEU A 406 4.31 -12.38 -21.47
N LYS A 407 4.72 -11.73 -22.57
CA LYS A 407 6.02 -11.94 -23.19
C LYS A 407 7.05 -11.00 -22.55
N MET A 408 8.10 -11.55 -21.97
CA MET A 408 9.20 -10.74 -21.43
C MET A 408 10.16 -10.33 -22.57
N PRO A 409 10.45 -9.03 -22.78
CA PRO A 409 11.54 -8.61 -23.65
C PRO A 409 12.90 -9.04 -23.06
N ARG A 410 13.91 -9.21 -23.92
CA ARG A 410 15.26 -9.73 -23.60
C ARG A 410 16.08 -8.77 -22.70
N CYS A 411 15.66 -8.42 -21.48
CA CYS A 411 16.40 -7.43 -20.69
C CYS A 411 16.39 -7.69 -19.17
N TRP A 412 16.65 -8.91 -18.67
CA TRP A 412 16.95 -9.12 -17.23
C TRP A 412 17.95 -10.28 -16.98
N ARG A 413 18.98 -10.37 -17.82
CA ARG A 413 20.20 -11.12 -17.50
C ARG A 413 21.40 -10.23 -17.76
N ARG A 414 21.83 -9.49 -16.74
CA ARG A 414 23.23 -9.22 -16.48
C ARG A 414 23.47 -9.40 -15.00
#